data_AF-A0A957M8K2-F1
#
_entry.id   AF-A0A957M8K2-F1
#
_cell.length_a   1.000
_cell.length_b   1.000
_cell.length_c   1.000
_cell.angle_alpha   90.00
_cell.angle_beta   90.00
_cell.angle_gamma   90.00
#
_symmetry.space_group_name_H-M   'P 1'
#
loop_
_entity.id
_entity.type
_entity.pdbx_description
1 polymer ?
#
loop_
_entity_poly.entity_id
_entity_poly.type
_entity_poly.pdbx_seq_one_letter_code
_entity_poly.pdbx_strand_id
1 'polypeptide(L)'
;SETTAIAAIKGQTDAPVRPGDILVLMGRGPLGCGMEETYQITAALKYLPWGKEVALITDARFSGVSTGACIGHVGPEALAGGPLGRVREGDTIRIEIDTVRLNGRIDLVGHDGRRYDPAQGAAVLAARAPHPDLAPDPGLPADTRLWAALQQASGGIWRGCIYDVDRIVQVLEAGRRALEAEAVTP
;
A
#
# COMPACT_ATOMS: atom_id res chain seq x y z
N SER A 1 4.55 10.03 -1.96
CA SER A 1 5.33 9.87 -0.71
C SER A 1 4.61 10.57 0.45
N GLU A 2 5.03 10.36 1.69
CA GLU A 2 4.48 11.06 2.86
C GLU A 2 4.68 12.58 2.76
N THR A 3 5.83 13.05 2.25
CA THR A 3 6.09 14.48 2.02
C THR A 3 5.06 15.11 1.08
N THR A 4 4.77 14.49 -0.06
CA THR A 4 3.75 14.97 -1.01
C THR A 4 2.36 14.98 -0.39
N ALA A 5 2.02 13.94 0.39
CA ALA A 5 0.75 13.86 1.09
C ALA A 5 0.58 15.00 2.11
N ILE A 6 1.62 15.31 2.89
CA ILE A 6 1.62 16.44 3.83
C ILE A 6 1.45 17.77 3.08
N ALA A 7 2.14 17.97 1.95
CA ALA A 7 1.99 19.17 1.14
C ALA A 7 0.54 19.32 0.64
N ALA A 8 -0.07 18.23 0.17
CA ALA A 8 -1.46 18.23 -0.30
C ALA A 8 -2.46 18.54 0.82
N ILE A 9 -2.27 17.99 2.03
CA ILE A 9 -3.07 18.30 3.22
C ILE A 9 -2.96 19.78 3.60
N LYS A 10 -1.75 20.36 3.46
CA LYS A 10 -1.49 21.77 3.76
C LYS A 10 -1.96 22.74 2.67
N GLY A 11 -2.54 22.25 1.57
CA GLY A 11 -2.98 23.11 0.47
C GLY A 11 -1.85 23.61 -0.43
N GLN A 12 -0.71 22.92 -0.45
CA GLN A 12 0.52 23.35 -1.13
C GLN A 12 0.73 22.66 -2.48
N THR A 13 -0.29 21.98 -3.00
CA THR A 13 -0.31 21.29 -4.30
C THR A 13 -1.43 21.84 -5.18
N ASP A 14 -1.35 21.60 -6.49
CA ASP A 14 -2.40 22.03 -7.44
C ASP A 14 -3.76 21.37 -7.17
N ALA A 15 -3.73 20.13 -6.67
CA ALA A 15 -4.89 19.38 -6.19
C ALA A 15 -4.72 19.09 -4.68
N PRO A 16 -5.18 20.01 -3.81
CA PRO A 16 -5.09 19.82 -2.36
C PRO A 16 -6.19 18.87 -1.85
N VAL A 17 -5.93 18.23 -0.71
CA VAL A 17 -6.90 17.32 -0.06
C VAL A 17 -8.12 18.11 0.41
N ARG A 18 -9.31 17.53 0.22
CA ARG A 18 -10.60 18.11 0.58
C ARG A 18 -11.40 17.17 1.50
N PRO A 19 -12.39 17.70 2.24
CA PRO A 19 -13.31 16.87 3.02
C PRO A 19 -14.04 15.87 2.11
N GLY A 20 -14.12 14.61 2.54
CA GLY A 20 -14.70 13.51 1.75
C GLY A 20 -13.71 12.74 0.87
N ASP A 21 -12.47 13.23 0.73
CA ASP A 21 -11.44 12.52 -0.03
C ASP A 21 -10.96 11.26 0.69
N ILE A 22 -10.45 10.31 -0.11
CA ILE A 22 -9.74 9.13 0.38
C ILE A 22 -8.27 9.29 -0.01
N LEU A 23 -7.41 9.49 0.98
CA LEU A 23 -5.99 9.61 0.76
C LEU A 23 -5.35 8.21 0.79
N VAL A 24 -4.79 7.82 -0.36
CA VAL A 24 -4.09 6.55 -0.53
C VAL A 24 -2.59 6.76 -0.48
N LEU A 25 -1.93 6.20 0.54
CA LEU A 25 -0.48 6.16 0.65
C LEU A 25 0.03 4.76 0.30
N MET A 26 0.40 4.57 -0.95
CA MET A 26 0.91 3.29 -1.48
C MET A 26 2.43 3.27 -1.60
N GLY A 27 3.02 2.08 -1.73
CA GLY A 27 4.48 1.93 -1.85
C GLY A 27 5.19 2.21 -0.53
N ARG A 28 4.49 2.07 0.59
CA ARG A 28 5.02 2.23 1.94
C ARG A 28 5.02 0.91 2.71
N GLY A 29 4.66 -0.20 2.06
CA GLY A 29 4.82 -1.54 2.60
C GLY A 29 6.29 -1.95 2.79
N PRO A 30 6.54 -3.23 3.14
CA PRO A 30 7.88 -3.76 3.37
C PRO A 30 8.86 -3.48 2.24
N LEU A 31 8.49 -3.78 0.98
CA LEU A 31 9.35 -3.54 -0.18
C LEU A 31 9.54 -2.06 -0.49
N GLY A 32 8.62 -1.22 -0.03
CA GLY A 32 8.64 0.21 -0.28
C GLY A 32 9.59 0.94 0.63
N CYS A 33 9.19 1.06 1.90
CA CYS A 33 9.92 1.85 2.88
C CYS A 33 10.22 1.06 4.16
N GLY A 34 10.08 -0.26 4.14
CA GLY A 34 10.22 -1.06 5.36
C GLY A 34 8.98 -1.05 6.24
N MET A 35 7.80 -0.71 5.69
CA MET A 35 6.53 -0.75 6.43
C MET A 35 6.54 0.19 7.65
N GLU A 36 6.90 1.46 7.45
CA GLU A 36 6.99 2.46 8.53
C GLU A 36 5.61 2.82 9.12
N GLU A 37 5.63 3.40 10.33
CA GLU A 37 4.43 3.98 10.94
C GLU A 37 4.23 5.41 10.45
N THR A 38 3.08 5.64 9.81
CA THR A 38 2.70 6.94 9.26
C THR A 38 2.06 7.81 10.35
N TYR A 39 2.88 8.60 11.06
CA TYR A 39 2.42 9.54 12.10
C TYR A 39 2.10 10.93 11.56
N GLN A 40 2.91 11.44 10.63
CA GLN A 40 2.83 12.87 10.27
C GLN A 40 1.52 13.20 9.56
N ILE A 41 1.03 12.28 8.73
CA ILE A 41 -0.26 12.42 8.04
C ILE A 41 -1.42 12.46 9.04
N THR A 42 -1.48 11.51 9.97
CA THR A 42 -2.57 11.42 10.95
C THR A 42 -2.54 12.62 11.90
N ALA A 43 -1.35 13.05 12.33
CA ALA A 43 -1.18 14.26 13.12
C ALA A 43 -1.63 15.53 12.35
N ALA A 44 -1.23 15.69 11.09
CA ALA A 44 -1.62 16.84 10.28
C ALA A 44 -3.14 16.96 10.13
N LEU A 45 -3.82 15.85 9.84
CA LEU A 45 -5.28 15.82 9.73
C LEU A 45 -5.98 16.08 11.07
N LYS A 46 -5.41 15.63 12.20
CA LYS A 46 -6.02 15.83 13.53
C LYS A 46 -6.30 17.30 13.85
N TYR A 47 -5.40 18.19 13.45
CA TYR A 47 -5.50 19.61 13.76
C TYR A 47 -6.33 20.41 12.75
N LEU A 48 -6.88 19.74 11.73
CA LEU A 48 -7.77 20.36 10.75
C LEU A 48 -9.23 20.09 11.14
N PRO A 49 -10.12 21.12 11.12
CA PRO A 49 -11.51 20.97 11.56
C PRO A 49 -12.29 19.94 10.72
N TRP A 50 -11.88 19.75 9.47
CA TRP A 50 -12.45 18.80 8.51
C TRP A 50 -11.64 17.50 8.38
N GLY A 51 -10.53 17.33 9.09
CA GLY A 51 -9.63 16.18 8.89
C GLY A 51 -10.28 14.82 9.17
N LYS A 52 -11.33 14.79 10.01
CA LYS A 52 -12.15 13.58 10.28
C LYS A 52 -12.97 13.09 9.09
N GLU A 53 -13.13 13.91 8.06
CA GLU A 53 -13.89 13.60 6.84
C GLU A 53 -13.00 12.98 5.77
N VAL A 54 -11.71 12.80 6.04
CA VAL A 54 -10.75 12.15 5.15
C VAL A 54 -10.48 10.73 5.64
N ALA A 55 -10.62 9.74 4.76
CA ALA A 55 -10.18 8.38 5.04
C ALA A 55 -8.74 8.16 4.56
N LEU A 56 -7.99 7.32 5.27
CA LEU A 56 -6.61 6.96 4.94
C LEU A 56 -6.51 5.47 4.62
N ILE A 57 -5.81 5.13 3.54
CA ILE A 57 -5.51 3.74 3.15
C ILE A 57 -4.01 3.62 2.88
N THR A 58 -3.36 2.60 3.44
CA THR A 58 -1.94 2.33 3.17
C THR A 58 -1.58 0.85 3.25
N ASP A 59 -0.57 0.44 2.48
CA ASP A 59 0.11 -0.85 2.62
C ASP A 59 1.14 -0.87 3.76
N ALA A 60 1.30 0.25 4.47
CA ALA A 60 2.13 0.44 5.66
C ALA A 60 1.30 0.41 6.96
N ARG A 61 1.78 1.11 8.00
CA ARG A 61 1.17 1.18 9.33
C ARG A 61 0.76 2.62 9.67
N PHE A 62 -0.13 2.77 10.63
CA PHE A 62 -0.46 4.04 11.26
C PHE A 62 -0.05 4.01 12.73
N SER A 63 0.38 5.16 13.26
CA SER A 63 0.55 5.36 14.70
C SER A 63 -0.65 6.12 15.28
N GLY A 64 -0.94 5.85 16.56
CA GLY A 64 -2.25 5.98 17.24
C GLY A 64 -2.86 7.38 17.40
N VAL A 65 -3.08 8.11 16.30
CA VAL A 65 -3.77 9.41 16.27
C VAL A 65 -4.77 9.48 15.11
N SER A 66 -5.58 8.44 14.95
CA SER A 66 -6.61 8.38 13.90
C SER A 66 -7.76 9.36 14.19
N THR A 67 -8.09 10.21 13.22
CA THR A 67 -9.23 11.15 13.30
C THR A 67 -10.40 10.78 12.40
N GLY A 68 -10.21 9.78 11.53
CA GLY A 68 -11.22 9.16 10.67
C GLY A 68 -10.89 7.69 10.41
N ALA A 69 -11.46 7.10 9.35
CA ALA A 69 -11.15 5.72 8.96
C ALA A 69 -9.70 5.61 8.48
N CYS A 70 -8.86 4.87 9.21
CA CYS A 70 -7.46 4.64 8.85
C CYS A 70 -7.23 3.14 8.68
N ILE A 71 -6.96 2.70 7.45
CA ILE A 71 -6.82 1.30 7.08
C ILE A 71 -5.38 1.04 6.65
N GLY A 72 -4.60 0.43 7.55
CA GLY A 72 -3.23 -0.01 7.28
C GLY A 72 -3.17 -1.49 6.88
N HIS A 73 -1.95 -1.96 6.63
CA HIS A 73 -1.63 -3.36 6.30
C HIS A 73 -2.36 -3.89 5.06
N VAL A 74 -2.74 -3.01 4.12
CA VAL A 74 -3.42 -3.45 2.90
C VAL A 74 -2.48 -4.34 2.09
N GLY A 75 -2.93 -5.57 1.85
CA GLY A 75 -2.14 -6.65 1.27
C GLY A 75 -2.87 -7.36 0.11
N PRO A 76 -2.14 -7.90 -0.90
CA PRO A 76 -0.71 -7.74 -1.14
C PRO A 76 -0.29 -6.27 -1.26
N GLU A 77 0.92 -5.93 -0.79
CA GLU A 77 1.40 -4.55 -0.86
C GLU A 77 1.51 -4.06 -2.32
N ALA A 78 1.53 -2.75 -2.54
CA ALA A 78 1.53 -2.19 -3.88
C ALA A 78 2.71 -2.70 -4.73
N LEU A 79 3.92 -2.71 -4.15
CA LEU A 79 5.14 -3.16 -4.83
C LEU A 79 5.21 -4.67 -5.06
N ALA A 80 4.38 -5.45 -4.38
CA ALA A 80 4.18 -6.88 -4.66
C ALA A 80 3.08 -7.13 -5.71
N GLY A 81 2.64 -6.08 -6.41
CA GLY A 81 1.63 -6.16 -7.47
C GLY A 81 0.18 -6.14 -6.98
N GLY A 82 -0.04 -5.84 -5.69
CA GLY A 82 -1.37 -5.79 -5.10
C GLY A 82 -2.26 -4.67 -5.65
N PRO A 83 -3.58 -4.74 -5.41
CA PRO A 83 -4.54 -3.81 -6.01
C PRO A 83 -4.31 -2.34 -5.63
N LEU A 84 -3.78 -2.07 -4.44
CA LEU A 84 -3.49 -0.71 -3.97
C LEU A 84 -2.54 0.04 -4.91
N GLY A 85 -1.56 -0.67 -5.48
CA GLY A 85 -0.61 -0.11 -6.45
C GLY A 85 -1.23 0.25 -7.81
N ARG A 86 -2.53 0.02 -8.00
CA ARG A 86 -3.24 0.22 -9.28
C ARG A 86 -4.37 1.25 -9.16
N VAL A 87 -4.54 1.81 -7.96
CA VAL A 87 -5.41 2.97 -7.72
C VAL A 87 -4.86 4.18 -8.44
N ARG A 88 -5.76 5.07 -8.88
CA ARG A 88 -5.46 6.31 -9.58
C ARG A 88 -6.23 7.47 -8.97
N GLU A 89 -5.71 8.68 -9.15
CA GLU A 89 -6.45 9.90 -8.87
C GLU A 89 -7.81 9.88 -9.60
N GLY A 90 -8.86 10.38 -8.94
CA GLY A 90 -10.23 10.33 -9.47
C GLY A 90 -10.95 8.97 -9.36
N ASP A 91 -10.31 7.93 -8.83
CA ASP A 91 -11.01 6.70 -8.45
C ASP A 91 -12.02 6.96 -7.33
N THR A 92 -13.23 6.42 -7.48
CA THR A 92 -14.22 6.37 -6.41
C THR A 92 -14.07 5.06 -5.66
N ILE A 93 -13.65 5.14 -4.40
CA ILE A 93 -13.47 3.99 -3.51
C ILE A 93 -14.59 3.97 -2.49
N ARG A 94 -15.14 2.78 -2.23
CA ARG A 94 -16.10 2.53 -1.16
C ARG A 94 -15.44 1.73 -0.05
N ILE A 95 -15.54 2.25 1.17
CA ILE A 95 -15.09 1.58 2.39
C ILE A 95 -16.33 1.20 3.18
N GLU A 96 -16.48 -0.09 3.48
CA GLU A 96 -17.55 -0.59 4.34
C GLU A 96 -16.95 -1.46 5.45
N ILE A 97 -17.38 -1.21 6.70
CA ILE A 97 -16.89 -1.90 7.89
C ILE A 97 -18.11 -2.30 8.72
N ASP A 98 -18.31 -3.61 8.90
CA ASP A 98 -19.29 -4.18 9.83
C ASP A 98 -18.58 -4.48 11.16
N THR A 99 -18.85 -3.64 12.15
CA THR A 99 -18.24 -3.72 13.49
C THR A 99 -18.85 -4.80 14.38
N VAL A 100 -19.94 -5.45 13.95
CA VAL A 100 -20.60 -6.54 14.69
C VAL A 100 -20.11 -7.87 14.16
N ARG A 101 -20.10 -8.05 12.83
CA ARG A 101 -19.65 -9.28 12.18
C ARG A 101 -18.13 -9.31 11.95
N LEU A 102 -17.43 -8.23 12.28
CA LEU A 102 -15.98 -8.09 12.17
C LEU A 102 -15.48 -8.38 10.75
N ASN A 103 -16.19 -7.86 9.75
CA ASN A 103 -15.77 -7.93 8.36
C ASN A 103 -15.84 -6.54 7.71
N GLY A 104 -15.18 -6.38 6.58
CA GLY A 104 -15.18 -5.14 5.82
C GLY A 104 -14.70 -5.36 4.40
N ARG A 105 -14.92 -4.36 3.56
CA ARG A 105 -14.48 -4.35 2.15
C ARG A 105 -14.07 -2.96 1.72
N ILE A 106 -13.15 -2.94 0.77
CA ILE A 106 -12.66 -1.73 0.11
C ILE A 106 -12.78 -2.02 -1.38
N ASP A 107 -13.74 -1.37 -2.03
CA ASP A 107 -14.07 -1.63 -3.42
C ASP A 107 -13.76 -0.39 -4.28
N LEU A 108 -13.14 -0.59 -5.43
CA LEU A 108 -13.20 0.40 -6.50
C LEU A 108 -14.63 0.37 -7.08
N VAL A 109 -15.37 1.47 -6.98
CA VAL A 109 -16.77 1.55 -7.43
C VAL A 109 -16.98 2.61 -8.51
N GLY A 110 -15.91 3.27 -8.96
CA GLY A 110 -15.98 4.18 -10.08
C GLY A 110 -14.64 4.80 -10.44
N HIS A 111 -14.59 5.42 -11.61
CA HIS A 111 -13.47 6.23 -12.09
C HIS A 111 -14.00 7.15 -13.19
N ASP A 112 -13.62 8.44 -13.19
CA ASP A 112 -14.03 9.42 -14.20
C ASP A 112 -15.54 9.44 -14.48
N GLY A 113 -16.35 9.42 -13.42
CA GLY A 113 -17.81 9.44 -13.50
C GLY A 113 -18.47 8.12 -13.92
N ARG A 114 -17.70 7.12 -14.38
CA ARG A 114 -18.20 5.76 -14.59
C ARG A 114 -18.35 5.05 -13.26
N ARG A 115 -19.45 4.31 -13.09
CA ARG A 115 -19.71 3.48 -11.91
C ARG A 115 -19.42 2.01 -12.21
N TYR A 116 -18.94 1.32 -11.18
CA TYR A 116 -18.64 -0.11 -11.19
C TYR A 116 -19.38 -0.81 -10.05
N ASP A 117 -19.80 -2.04 -10.29
CA ASP A 117 -19.96 -2.99 -9.19
C ASP A 117 -18.57 -3.48 -8.69
N PRO A 118 -18.47 -4.13 -7.53
CA PRO A 118 -17.18 -4.57 -6.98
C PRO A 118 -16.40 -5.52 -7.90
N ALA A 119 -17.07 -6.40 -8.64
CA ALA A 119 -16.40 -7.34 -9.53
C ALA A 119 -15.78 -6.62 -10.74
N GLN A 120 -16.52 -5.66 -11.30
CA GLN A 120 -16.03 -4.77 -12.35
C GLN A 120 -14.85 -3.93 -11.85
N GLY A 121 -14.94 -3.37 -10.64
CA GLY A 121 -13.86 -2.61 -10.01
C GLY A 121 -12.60 -3.45 -9.83
N ALA A 122 -12.73 -4.68 -9.35
CA ALA A 122 -11.62 -5.62 -9.21
C ALA A 122 -10.97 -5.94 -10.57
N ALA A 123 -11.79 -6.14 -11.63
CA ALA A 123 -11.28 -6.37 -12.98
C ALA A 123 -10.54 -5.15 -13.54
N VAL A 124 -11.04 -3.93 -13.29
CA VAL A 124 -10.38 -2.67 -13.66
C VAL A 124 -9.02 -2.57 -12.97
N LEU A 125 -8.96 -2.80 -11.66
CA LEU A 125 -7.69 -2.80 -10.93
C LEU A 125 -6.74 -3.86 -11.50
N ALA A 126 -7.19 -5.10 -11.69
CA ALA A 126 -6.36 -6.18 -12.22
C ALA A 126 -5.77 -5.88 -13.62
N ALA A 127 -6.53 -5.22 -14.48
CA ALA A 127 -6.12 -4.88 -15.84
C ALA A 127 -5.19 -3.65 -15.92
N ARG A 128 -5.22 -2.75 -14.93
CA ARG A 128 -4.37 -1.56 -14.90
C ARG A 128 -2.91 -1.94 -14.65
N ALA A 129 -1.99 -1.24 -15.31
CA ALA A 129 -0.57 -1.30 -14.93
C ALA A 129 -0.37 -0.78 -13.49
N PRO A 130 0.73 -1.13 -12.80
CA PRO A 130 1.13 -0.47 -11.57
C PRO A 130 1.21 1.06 -11.74
N HIS A 131 1.03 1.80 -10.65
CA HIS A 131 1.13 3.27 -10.65
C HIS A 131 2.52 3.68 -11.15
N PRO A 132 2.61 4.66 -12.08
CA PRO A 132 3.89 5.03 -12.68
C PRO A 132 4.92 5.50 -11.65
N ASP A 133 4.46 6.18 -10.59
CA ASP A 133 5.34 6.66 -9.51
C ASP A 133 5.59 5.62 -8.41
N LEU A 134 5.10 4.39 -8.57
CA LEU A 134 5.31 3.34 -7.58
C LEU A 134 6.75 2.84 -7.67
N ALA A 135 7.54 3.15 -6.65
CA ALA A 135 8.92 2.70 -6.53
C ALA A 135 9.28 2.42 -5.07
N PRO A 136 10.26 1.54 -4.80
CA PRO A 136 10.91 1.47 -3.50
C PRO A 136 11.56 2.80 -3.12
N ASP A 137 11.69 3.05 -1.82
CA ASP A 137 12.43 4.18 -1.30
C ASP A 137 13.93 4.01 -1.65
N PRO A 138 14.55 4.98 -2.34
CA PRO A 138 15.97 4.88 -2.70
C PRO A 138 16.90 4.86 -1.47
N GLY A 139 16.41 5.35 -0.32
CA GLY A 139 17.13 5.34 0.95
C GLY A 139 16.90 4.11 1.81
N LEU A 140 16.19 3.08 1.31
CA LEU A 140 15.85 1.90 2.10
C LEU A 140 17.11 1.18 2.63
N PRO A 141 17.30 1.07 3.96
CA PRO A 141 18.46 0.40 4.52
C PRO A 141 18.61 -1.05 4.05
N ALA A 142 19.85 -1.53 3.91
CA ALA A 142 20.12 -2.84 3.33
C ALA A 142 19.54 -4.01 4.15
N ASP A 143 19.56 -3.89 5.48
CA ASP A 143 18.95 -4.82 6.42
C ASP A 143 17.42 -4.85 6.31
N THR A 144 16.80 -3.68 6.15
CA THR A 144 15.36 -3.52 5.94
C THR A 144 14.94 -4.09 4.59
N ARG A 145 15.73 -3.87 3.54
CA ARG A 145 15.51 -4.48 2.23
C ARG A 145 15.63 -6.00 2.28
N LEU A 146 16.61 -6.52 3.01
CA LEU A 146 16.77 -7.96 3.23
C LEU A 146 15.56 -8.53 3.98
N TRP A 147 15.15 -7.89 5.07
CA TRP A 147 13.95 -8.24 5.82
C TRP A 147 12.72 -8.31 4.91
N ALA A 148 12.49 -7.28 4.09
CA ALA A 148 11.37 -7.24 3.16
C ALA A 148 11.42 -8.40 2.14
N ALA A 149 12.60 -8.72 1.61
CA ALA A 149 12.78 -9.85 0.72
C ALA A 149 12.46 -11.20 1.39
N LEU A 150 12.85 -11.40 2.66
CA LEU A 150 12.53 -12.61 3.43
C LEU A 150 11.02 -12.72 3.68
N GLN A 151 10.36 -11.60 4.00
CA GLN A 151 8.90 -11.56 4.14
C GLN A 151 8.21 -11.92 2.83
N GLN A 152 8.68 -11.39 1.69
CA GLN A 152 8.14 -11.71 0.37
C GLN A 152 8.37 -13.17 -0.01
N ALA A 153 9.55 -13.71 0.26
CA ALA A 153 9.84 -15.13 0.08
C ALA A 153 8.89 -16.00 0.90
N SER A 154 8.49 -15.54 2.09
CA SER A 154 7.48 -16.20 2.97
C SER A 154 6.03 -16.00 2.51
N GLY A 155 5.81 -15.35 1.36
CA GLY A 155 4.49 -15.09 0.79
C GLY A 155 3.83 -13.79 1.27
N GLY A 156 4.62 -12.89 1.85
CA GLY A 156 4.25 -11.51 2.18
C GLY A 156 3.68 -11.32 3.59
N ILE A 157 3.66 -10.05 4.05
CA ILE A 157 3.14 -9.68 5.38
C ILE A 157 1.66 -10.03 5.59
N TRP A 158 0.87 -10.10 4.52
CA TRP A 158 -0.55 -10.46 4.55
C TRP A 158 -0.79 -11.93 4.93
N ARG A 159 0.26 -12.74 5.06
CA ARG A 159 0.21 -14.09 5.65
C ARG A 159 0.51 -14.13 7.15
N GLY A 160 0.51 -12.97 7.81
CA GLY A 160 0.70 -12.86 9.26
C GLY A 160 2.11 -12.48 9.70
N CYS A 161 2.94 -11.96 8.79
CA CYS A 161 4.30 -11.49 9.07
C CYS A 161 5.25 -12.56 9.65
N ILE A 162 5.09 -13.83 9.27
CA ILE A 162 5.91 -14.94 9.76
C ILE A 162 6.96 -15.33 8.72
N TYR A 163 8.17 -15.68 9.17
CA TYR A 163 9.17 -16.32 8.31
C TYR A 163 8.81 -17.78 8.05
N ASP A 164 8.56 -18.11 6.79
CA ASP A 164 8.51 -19.48 6.31
C ASP A 164 9.95 -19.91 5.98
N VAL A 165 10.64 -20.45 6.99
CA VAL A 165 12.07 -20.77 6.90
C VAL A 165 12.37 -21.76 5.78
N ASP A 166 11.55 -22.80 5.63
CA ASP A 166 11.74 -23.83 4.60
C ASP A 166 11.59 -23.23 3.20
N ARG A 167 10.57 -22.39 3.01
CA ARG A 167 10.36 -21.68 1.74
C ARG A 167 11.48 -20.69 1.43
N ILE A 168 11.96 -19.96 2.43
CA ILE A 168 13.11 -19.05 2.28
C ILE A 168 14.34 -19.83 1.81
N VAL A 169 14.68 -20.92 2.50
CA VAL A 169 15.84 -21.76 2.14
C VAL A 169 15.68 -22.31 0.72
N GLN A 170 14.49 -22.82 0.38
CA GLN A 170 14.20 -23.33 -0.95
C GLN A 170 14.39 -22.27 -2.05
N VAL A 171 13.94 -21.03 -1.82
CA VAL A 171 14.11 -19.91 -2.76
C VAL A 171 15.59 -19.56 -2.93
N LEU A 172 16.35 -19.51 -1.83
CA LEU A 172 17.78 -19.20 -1.86
C LEU A 172 18.59 -20.29 -2.61
N GLU A 173 18.28 -21.57 -2.36
CA GLU A 173 18.91 -22.69 -3.07
C GLU A 173 18.59 -22.69 -4.57
N ALA A 174 17.33 -22.40 -4.93
CA ALA A 174 16.93 -22.25 -6.32
C ALA A 174 17.67 -21.10 -7.01
N GLY A 175 17.80 -19.96 -6.33
CA GLY A 175 18.58 -18.81 -6.80
C GLY A 175 20.06 -19.16 -7.00
N ARG A 176 20.67 -19.88 -6.06
CA ARG A 176 22.07 -20.34 -6.19
C ARG A 176 22.26 -21.21 -7.43
N ARG A 177 21.38 -22.19 -7.67
CA ARG A 177 21.42 -23.05 -8.87
C ARG A 177 21.27 -22.25 -10.17
N ALA A 178 20.39 -21.24 -10.18
CA ALA A 178 20.17 -20.40 -11.36
C ALA A 178 21.42 -19.56 -11.70
N LEU A 179 22.04 -18.94 -10.70
CA LEU A 179 23.27 -18.14 -10.87
C LEU A 179 24.46 -19.00 -11.31
N GLU A 180 24.58 -20.23 -10.78
CA GLU A 180 25.59 -21.20 -11.23
C GLU A 180 25.40 -21.59 -12.71
N ALA A 181 24.16 -21.76 -13.16
CA ALA A 181 23.87 -22.08 -14.57
C ALA A 181 24.16 -20.91 -15.54
N GLU A 182 23.86 -19.67 -15.13
CA GLU A 182 24.19 -18.47 -15.91
C GLU A 182 25.71 -18.30 -16.07
N ALA A 183 26.49 -18.55 -15.02
CA ALA A 183 27.95 -18.45 -15.06
C ALA A 183 28.63 -19.48 -15.99
N VAL A 184 27.91 -20.54 -16.37
CA VAL A 184 28.42 -21.62 -17.26
C VAL A 184 28.00 -21.38 -18.73
N THR A 185 27.17 -20.37 -19.00
CA THR A 185 26.74 -20.03 -20.37
C THR A 185 27.65 -18.90 -20.91
N PRO A 186 28.47 -19.16 -21.95
CA PRO A 186 29.47 -18.20 -22.46
C PRO A 186 28.87 -17.00 -23.21
#